data_AF-A0A2N3T1L2-F1
#
_entry.id   AF-A0A2N3T1L2-F1
#
_cell.length_a   1.000
_cell.length_b   1.000
_cell.length_c   1.000
_cell.angle_alpha   90.00
_cell.angle_beta   90.00
_cell.angle_gamma   90.00
#
_symmetry.space_group_name_H-M   'P 1'
#
loop_
_entity.id
_entity.type
_entity.pdbx_description
1 polymer ?
#
loop_
_entity_poly.entity_id
_entity_poly.type
_entity_poly.pdbx_seq_one_letter_code
_entity_poly.pdbx_strand_id
1 'polypeptide(L)' 'MMTQRISKYQRFKMMNPVLQFFKFMYLSIKIMIVVAGKHGGTRTENKL' A
#
# COMPACT_ATOMS: atom_id res chain seq x y z
N MET A 1 22.29 21.38 3.24
CA MET A 1 21.86 20.00 2.90
C MET A 1 21.18 19.39 4.11
N MET A 2 19.89 19.05 4.01
CA MET A 2 19.15 18.43 5.12
C MET A 2 19.41 16.92 5.10
N THR A 3 20.47 16.46 5.77
CA THR A 3 20.64 15.04 6.07
C THR A 3 19.68 14.68 7.20
N GLN A 4 18.45 14.30 6.85
CA GLN A 4 17.53 13.74 7.84
C GLN A 4 18.20 12.53 8.49
N ARG A 5 18.57 12.64 9.77
CA ARG A 5 19.12 11.51 10.53
C ARG A 5 18.02 10.47 10.67
N ILE A 6 18.05 9.46 9.79
CA ILE A 6 17.17 8.30 9.88
C ILE A 6 17.38 7.69 11.26
N SER A 7 16.31 7.68 12.07
CA SER A 7 16.34 7.03 13.38
C SER A 7 16.68 5.54 13.21
N LYS A 8 17.46 4.96 14.14
CA LYS A 8 17.85 3.54 14.09
C LYS A 8 16.62 2.64 13.82
N TYR A 9 15.49 2.97 14.45
CA TYR A 9 14.23 2.25 14.28
C TYR A 9 13.63 2.35 12.86
N GLN A 10 13.74 3.51 12.21
CA GLN A 10 13.32 3.66 10.81
C GLN A 10 14.20 2.83 9.87
N ARG A 11 15.51 2.77 10.13
CA ARG A 11 16.45 1.92 9.37
C ARG A 11 16.15 0.43 9.55
N PHE A 12 15.85 -0.01 10.77
CA PHE A 12 15.45 -1.40 11.04
C PHE A 12 14.16 -1.78 10.30
N LYS A 13 13.14 -0.91 10.29
CA LYS A 13 11.91 -1.16 9.54
C LYS A 13 12.13 -1.21 8.02
N MET A 14 13.08 -0.44 7.48
CA MET A 14 13.42 -0.46 6.06
C MET A 14 14.24 -1.70 5.66
N MET A 15 15.11 -2.21 6.54
CA MET A 15 15.92 -3.40 6.27
C MET A 15 15.19 -4.72 6.53
N ASN A 16 14.03 -4.72 7.20
CA ASN A 16 13.38 -5.96 7.60
C ASN A 16 12.54 -6.55 6.45
N PRO A 17 12.97 -7.65 5.81
CA PRO A 17 12.33 -8.19 4.60
C PRO A 17 10.91 -8.71 4.86
N VAL A 18 10.63 -9.16 6.10
CA VAL A 18 9.32 -9.66 6.51
C VAL A 18 8.25 -8.56 6.48
N LEU A 19 8.57 -7.37 7.00
CA LEU A 19 7.64 -6.23 6.99
C LEU A 19 7.39 -5.72 5.56
N GLN A 20 8.41 -5.76 4.71
CA GLN A 20 8.28 -5.41 3.30
C GLN A 20 7.37 -6.40 2.56
N PHE A 21 7.48 -7.70 2.84
CA PHE A 21 6.62 -8.73 2.28
C PHE A 21 5.14 -8.52 2.66
N PHE A 22 4.83 -8.30 3.94
CA PHE A 22 3.45 -8.01 4.37
C PHE A 22 2.91 -6.73 3.74
N LYS A 23 3.75 -5.69 3.61
CA LYS A 23 3.37 -4.43 2.95
C LYS A 23 3.03 -4.65 1.47
N PHE A 24 3.79 -5.50 0.80
CA PHE A 24 3.53 -5.88 -0.59
C PHE A 24 2.24 -6.71 -0.72
N MET A 25 2.04 -7.72 0.13
CA MET A 25 0.83 -8.55 0.13
C MET A 25 -0.43 -7.71 0.40
N TYR A 26 -0.39 -6.82 1.39
CA TYR A 26 -1.50 -5.90 1.69
C TYR A 26 -1.82 -5.01 0.49
N LEU A 27 -0.78 -4.42 -0.14
CA LEU A 27 -0.98 -3.57 -1.30
C LEU A 27 -1.57 -4.34 -2.48
N SER A 28 -1.07 -5.55 -2.76
CA SER A 28 -1.57 -6.42 -3.84
C SER A 28 -3.02 -6.83 -3.63
N ILE A 29 -3.39 -7.26 -2.42
CA ILE A 29 -4.79 -7.59 -2.07
C ILE A 29 -5.67 -6.34 -2.21
N LYS A 30 -5.21 -5.19 -1.72
CA LYS A 30 -5.96 -3.93 -1.80
C LYS A 30 -6.15 -3.48 -3.25
N ILE A 31 -5.14 -3.59 -4.10
CA ILE A 31 -5.26 -3.32 -5.53
C ILE A 31 -6.26 -4.28 -6.16
N MET A 32 -6.20 -5.57 -5.84
CA MET A 32 -7.13 -6.55 -6.39
C MET A 32 -8.58 -6.25 -5.98
N ILE A 33 -8.82 -5.85 -4.72
CA ILE A 33 -10.15 -5.40 -4.25
C ILE A 33 -10.59 -4.11 -4.94
N VAL A 34 -9.69 -3.13 -5.07
CA VAL A 34 -10.02 -1.85 -5.74
C VAL A 34 -10.25 -2.07 -7.23
N VAL A 35 -9.47 -2.91 -7.90
CA VAL A 35 -9.62 -3.24 -9.33
C VAL A 35 -10.87 -4.08 -9.54
N ALA A 36 -11.08 -5.16 -8.79
CA ALA A 36 -12.30 -5.98 -8.91
C ALA A 36 -13.55 -5.19 -8.49
N GLY A 37 -13.45 -4.32 -7.49
CA GLY A 37 -14.53 -3.46 -7.02
C GLY A 37 -14.83 -2.28 -7.95
N LYS A 38 -13.80 -1.59 -8.50
CA LYS A 38 -13.99 -0.48 -9.45
C LYS A 38 -14.23 -0.93 -10.90
N HIS A 39 -13.72 -2.08 -11.32
CA HIS A 39 -14.01 -2.63 -12.66
C HIS A 39 -15.22 -3.56 -12.67
N GLY A 40 -15.51 -4.28 -11.59
CA GLY A 40 -16.72 -5.09 -11.45
C GLY A 40 -17.95 -4.30 -11.00
N GLY A 41 -17.72 -3.21 -10.26
CA GLY A 41 -18.73 -2.19 -9.96
C GLY A 41 -18.66 -1.08 -10.99
N THR A 42 -19.25 -1.31 -12.17
CA THR A 42 -19.70 -0.20 -13.02
C THR A 42 -20.36 0.82 -12.11
N ARG A 43 -19.79 2.02 -12.07
CA ARG A 43 -20.31 3.23 -11.44
C ARG A 43 -21.84 3.21 -11.32
N THR A 44 -22.38 2.72 -10.20
CA THR A 44 -23.70 3.18 -9.72
C THR A 44 -23.45 4.48 -8.95
N GLU A 45 -22.73 5.38 -9.58
CA GLU A 45 -22.56 6.75 -9.15
C GLU A 45 -23.14 7.56 -10.30
N ASN A 46 -24.43 7.86 -10.13
CA ASN A 46 -25.30 8.72 -10.93
C ASN A 46 -26.17 8.02 -12.01
N LYS A 47 -27.42 7.73 -11.64
CA LYS A 47 -28.58 8.23 -12.38
C LYS A 47 -29.86 8.16 -11.51
N LEU A 48 -30.42 9.35 -11.29
CA LEU A 48 -31.69 9.75 -10.64
C LEU A 48 -31.64 9.93 -9.12
#